data_AF-A0A845SFU1-F1
#
_entry.id   AF-A0A845SFU1-F1
#
_cell.length_a   1.000
_cell.length_b   1.000
_cell.length_c   1.000
_cell.angle_alpha   90.00
_cell.angle_beta   90.00
_cell.angle_gamma   90.00
#
_symmetry.space_group_name_H-M   'P 1'
#
loop_
_entity.id
_entity.type
_entity.pdbx_description
1 polymer ?
#
loop_
_entity_poly.entity_id
_entity_poly.type
_entity_poly.pdbx_seq_one_letter_code
_entity_poly.pdbx_strand_id
1 'polypeptide(L)'
;MERALYNTVLAGMALDGKHFFYVNPLEVNPAAIKCNHIYDHVKTVRQQWFGCACCPPNIARILGSLGHYIYTGTDDTLFVNLYIGSEVQVAIGEHTLTLRQDGNYPRDEVIDLEVCCEAPVKATVALRLPAWCPAHVVTLNGEPLTLDARQGYLYVCRQWLSGDGIRLILPMPVRRVRSNPLVRHNRGKLALQRGPLVYCLEQADNGANRGEGEMRVWVDEAEPATGRD
;
A
#
# COMPACT_ATOMS: atom_id res chain seq x y z
N MET A 1 6.76 5.64 2.12
CA MET A 1 6.19 4.98 3.32
C MET A 1 5.37 3.74 2.96
N GLU A 2 4.24 3.89 2.26
CA GLU A 2 3.31 2.79 1.87
C GLU A 2 4.01 1.52 1.37
N ARG A 3 4.96 1.65 0.43
CA ARG A 3 5.73 0.52 -0.11
C ARG A 3 6.46 -0.26 1.00
N ALA A 4 7.09 0.42 1.95
CA ALA A 4 7.82 -0.25 3.03
C ALA A 4 6.87 -0.95 4.00
N LEU A 5 5.76 -0.31 4.35
CA LEU A 5 4.75 -0.88 5.24
C LEU A 5 4.22 -2.21 4.69
N TYR A 6 3.66 -2.19 3.48
CA TYR A 6 2.97 -3.36 2.93
C TYR A 6 3.91 -4.48 2.45
N ASN A 7 5.17 -4.18 2.12
CA ASN A 7 6.06 -5.17 1.50
C ASN A 7 7.25 -5.60 2.36
N THR A 8 7.79 -4.73 3.22
CA THR A 8 9.02 -5.04 3.97
C THR A 8 8.74 -5.19 5.46
N VAL A 9 7.94 -4.30 6.04
CA VAL A 9 7.58 -4.37 7.47
C VAL A 9 6.68 -5.58 7.72
N LEU A 10 5.58 -5.71 6.96
CA LEU A 10 4.66 -6.84 7.12
C LEU A 10 5.30 -8.18 6.71
N ALA A 11 6.19 -8.21 5.71
CA ALA A 11 6.91 -9.43 5.34
C ALA A 11 7.81 -9.97 6.47
N GLY A 12 8.28 -9.08 7.35
CA GLY A 12 9.10 -9.43 8.50
C GLY A 12 8.38 -10.24 9.58
N MET A 13 7.07 -10.41 9.50
CA MET A 13 6.26 -11.13 10.50
C MET A 13 5.33 -12.14 9.80
N ALA A 14 5.15 -13.31 10.40
CA ALA A 14 4.16 -14.28 9.95
C ALA A 14 2.74 -13.77 10.23
N LEU A 15 1.77 -14.28 9.49
CA LEU A 15 0.36 -13.90 9.67
C LEU A 15 -0.18 -14.27 11.06
N ASP A 16 0.44 -15.23 11.74
CA ASP A 16 0.11 -15.63 13.11
C ASP A 16 0.68 -14.68 14.19
N GLY A 17 1.55 -13.74 13.82
CA GLY A 17 2.23 -12.82 14.73
C GLY A 17 3.29 -13.46 15.64
N LYS A 18 3.65 -14.74 15.42
CA LYS A 18 4.53 -15.52 16.32
C LYS A 18 5.92 -15.79 15.75
N HIS A 19 6.10 -15.61 14.45
CA HIS A 19 7.36 -15.88 13.76
C HIS A 19 7.81 -14.66 12.96
N PHE A 20 9.11 -14.40 12.94
CA PHE A 20 9.70 -13.21 12.36
C PHE A 20 10.87 -13.52 11.42
N PHE A 21 11.15 -12.62 10.50
CA PHE A 21 12.41 -12.56 9.76
C PHE A 21 13.27 -11.40 10.28
N TYR A 22 14.57 -11.67 10.46
CA TYR A 22 15.56 -10.60 10.61
C TYR A 22 15.96 -10.05 9.24
N VAL A 23 16.21 -10.94 8.28
CA VAL A 23 16.57 -10.63 6.90
C VAL A 23 15.39 -10.93 5.98
N ASN A 24 15.06 -9.99 5.10
CA ASN A 24 13.97 -10.13 4.13
C ASN A 24 14.58 -10.23 2.71
N PRO A 25 14.98 -11.43 2.25
CA PRO A 25 15.55 -11.61 0.92
C PRO A 25 14.50 -11.41 -0.17
N LEU A 26 14.95 -11.00 -1.37
CA LEU A 26 14.09 -10.88 -2.57
C LEU A 26 14.17 -12.11 -3.49
N GLU A 27 15.08 -13.04 -3.20
CA GLU A 27 15.26 -14.32 -3.89
C GLU A 27 15.79 -15.34 -2.89
N VAL A 28 15.25 -16.55 -2.89
CA VAL A 28 15.67 -17.63 -1.99
C VAL A 28 15.83 -18.92 -2.78
N ASN A 29 17.05 -19.46 -2.79
CA ASN A 29 17.33 -20.82 -3.21
C ASN A 29 17.84 -21.63 -2.01
N PRO A 30 16.97 -22.46 -1.37
CA PRO A 30 17.35 -23.22 -0.18
C PRO A 30 18.56 -24.14 -0.35
N ALA A 31 18.78 -24.68 -1.56
CA ALA A 31 19.93 -25.54 -1.84
C ALA A 31 21.24 -24.73 -1.90
N ALA A 32 21.22 -23.55 -2.52
CA ALA A 32 22.39 -22.68 -2.62
C ALA A 32 22.85 -22.14 -1.25
N ILE A 33 21.89 -21.82 -0.37
CA ILE A 33 22.19 -21.28 0.97
C ILE A 33 23.00 -22.28 1.82
N LYS A 34 22.75 -23.59 1.68
CA LYS A 34 23.48 -24.62 2.45
C LYS A 34 24.96 -24.74 2.08
N CYS A 35 25.31 -24.37 0.85
CA CYS A 35 26.64 -24.59 0.28
C CYS A 35 27.44 -23.29 0.09
N ASN A 36 26.89 -22.15 0.50
CA ASN A 36 27.52 -20.85 0.31
C ASN A 36 27.36 -19.95 1.54
N HIS A 37 28.45 -19.80 2.29
CA HIS A 37 28.52 -19.03 3.54
C HIS A 37 28.20 -17.55 3.38
N ILE A 38 28.24 -16.99 2.17
CA ILE A 38 27.79 -15.62 1.90
C ILE A 38 26.33 -15.44 2.32
N TYR A 39 25.51 -16.50 2.24
CA TYR A 39 24.08 -16.47 2.56
C TYR A 39 23.71 -17.00 3.95
N ASP A 40 24.66 -17.20 4.86
CA ASP A 40 24.39 -17.75 6.21
C ASP A 40 23.40 -16.89 7.03
N HIS A 41 23.33 -15.60 6.71
CA HIS A 41 22.40 -14.62 7.26
C HIS A 41 20.95 -14.78 6.77
N VAL A 42 20.73 -15.47 5.65
CA VAL A 42 19.41 -15.71 5.08
C VAL A 42 18.83 -16.98 5.67
N LYS A 43 17.63 -16.85 6.28
CA LYS A 43 16.85 -17.99 6.75
C LYS A 43 15.68 -18.19 5.81
N THR A 44 15.42 -19.45 5.43
CA THR A 44 14.36 -19.80 4.47
C THR A 44 12.97 -19.82 5.09
N VAL A 45 12.90 -19.80 6.42
CA VAL A 45 11.66 -19.76 7.20
C VAL A 45 11.79 -18.77 8.36
N ARG A 46 10.68 -18.15 8.73
CA ARG A 46 10.62 -17.24 9.89
C ARG A 46 10.92 -18.01 11.17
N GLN A 47 11.56 -17.35 12.12
CA GLN A 47 11.94 -17.92 13.41
C GLN A 47 11.07 -17.31 14.52
N GLN A 48 10.82 -18.05 15.59
CA GLN A 48 10.08 -17.51 16.73
C GLN A 48 10.85 -16.37 17.39
N TRP A 49 12.14 -16.56 17.62
CA TRP A 49 12.97 -15.60 18.36
C TRP A 49 14.42 -15.63 17.88
N PHE A 50 15.16 -14.57 18.19
CA PHE A 50 16.57 -14.41 17.86
C PHE A 50 17.37 -14.04 19.10
N GLY A 51 18.67 -14.33 19.12
CA GLY A 51 19.56 -13.81 20.17
C GLY A 51 19.57 -12.27 20.23
N CYS A 52 19.46 -11.62 19.07
CA CYS A 52 19.19 -10.18 18.95
C CYS A 52 17.75 -9.95 18.47
N ALA A 53 16.81 -9.80 19.41
CA ALA A 53 15.39 -9.70 19.13
C ALA A 53 14.92 -8.25 18.90
N CYS A 54 15.61 -7.48 18.07
CA CYS A 54 15.18 -6.12 17.75
C CYS A 54 13.96 -6.07 16.80
N CYS A 55 13.78 -7.09 15.94
CA CYS A 55 12.71 -7.10 14.94
C CYS A 55 11.30 -7.18 15.55
N PRO A 56 10.98 -8.14 16.46
CA PRO A 56 9.64 -8.26 17.01
C PRO A 56 9.11 -6.97 17.68
N PRO A 57 9.83 -6.33 18.64
CA PRO A 57 9.34 -5.10 19.26
C PRO A 57 9.33 -3.90 18.29
N ASN A 58 10.22 -3.86 17.29
CA ASN A 58 10.20 -2.81 16.26
C ASN A 58 8.97 -2.91 15.34
N ILE A 59 8.58 -4.12 14.93
CA ILE A 59 7.36 -4.31 14.15
C ILE A 59 6.14 -3.97 15.02
N ALA A 60 6.10 -4.46 16.26
CA ALA A 60 5.01 -4.20 17.19
C ALA A 60 4.78 -2.70 17.42
N ARG A 61 5.83 -1.90 17.65
CA ARG A 61 5.67 -0.44 17.85
C ARG A 61 5.19 0.29 16.59
N ILE A 62 5.60 -0.15 15.39
CA ILE A 62 5.13 0.44 14.14
C ILE A 62 3.63 0.15 13.96
N LEU A 63 3.22 -1.10 14.18
CA LEU A 63 1.81 -1.49 14.08
C LEU A 63 0.95 -0.79 15.14
N GLY A 64 1.45 -0.71 16.39
CA GLY A 64 0.75 -0.01 17.48
C GLY A 64 0.65 1.51 17.28
N SER A 65 1.53 2.10 16.46
CA SER A 65 1.52 3.53 16.13
C SER A 65 0.98 3.83 14.72
N LEU A 66 0.39 2.84 14.04
CA LEU A 66 0.00 2.95 12.63
C LEU A 66 -0.95 4.13 12.37
N GLY A 67 -1.87 4.40 13.31
CA GLY A 67 -2.82 5.52 13.22
C GLY A 67 -2.16 6.88 13.00
N HIS A 68 -0.97 7.11 13.58
CA HIS A 68 -0.23 8.38 13.43
C HIS A 68 0.32 8.60 12.01
N TYR A 69 0.33 7.57 11.18
CA TYR A 69 0.79 7.65 9.81
C TYR A 69 -0.33 7.70 8.78
N ILE A 70 -1.58 7.45 9.19
CA ILE A 70 -2.73 7.48 8.29
C ILE A 70 -3.07 8.91 7.91
N TYR A 71 -3.03 9.83 8.87
CA TYR A 71 -3.43 11.22 8.69
C TYR A 71 -2.33 12.20 9.10
N THR A 72 -2.38 13.40 8.53
CA THR A 72 -1.60 14.54 9.02
C THR A 72 -2.48 15.78 8.96
N GLY A 73 -2.65 16.46 10.09
CA GLY A 73 -3.45 17.67 10.18
C GLY A 73 -2.58 18.93 10.15
N THR A 74 -3.12 19.99 9.57
CA THR A 74 -2.68 21.39 9.69
C THR A 74 -3.90 22.24 10.07
N ASP A 75 -3.75 23.55 10.20
CA ASP A 75 -4.83 24.43 10.66
C ASP A 75 -6.10 24.37 9.80
N ASP A 76 -5.97 24.16 8.48
CA ASP A 76 -7.09 24.13 7.52
C ASP A 76 -7.15 22.88 6.63
N THR A 77 -6.11 22.03 6.69
CA THR A 77 -5.95 20.89 5.76
C THR A 77 -5.72 19.59 6.51
N LEU A 78 -6.54 18.59 6.19
CA LEU A 78 -6.37 17.20 6.62
C LEU A 78 -5.81 16.37 5.46
N PHE A 79 -4.59 15.90 5.61
CA PHE A 79 -3.93 15.00 4.66
C PHE A 79 -4.26 13.55 4.98
N VAL A 80 -4.73 12.81 3.99
CA VAL A 80 -4.94 11.36 4.02
C VAL A 80 -3.76 10.69 3.34
N ASN A 81 -2.86 10.13 4.14
CA ASN A 81 -1.61 9.52 3.69
C ASN A 81 -1.76 8.03 3.41
N LEU A 82 -2.55 7.29 4.19
CA LEU A 82 -2.76 5.85 4.01
C LEU A 82 -4.24 5.54 3.91
N TYR A 83 -4.58 4.59 3.03
CA TYR A 83 -5.93 4.11 2.82
C TYR A 83 -6.14 2.83 3.63
N ILE A 84 -6.62 2.99 4.87
CA ILE A 84 -6.83 1.95 5.88
C ILE A 84 -8.13 2.29 6.62
N GLY A 85 -9.10 1.38 6.67
CA GLY A 85 -10.36 1.59 7.40
C GLY A 85 -10.14 2.17 8.79
N SER A 86 -10.59 3.40 9.02
CA SER A 86 -10.33 4.17 10.25
C SER A 86 -11.22 5.40 10.35
N GLU A 87 -11.22 6.02 11.54
CA GLU A 87 -11.89 7.27 11.83
C GLU A 87 -10.92 8.21 12.51
N VAL A 88 -10.96 9.49 12.15
CA VAL A 88 -10.17 10.54 12.79
C VAL A 88 -11.02 11.76 13.07
N GLN A 89 -10.82 12.37 14.23
CA GLN A 89 -11.40 13.67 14.59
C GLN A 89 -10.30 14.72 14.62
N VAL A 90 -10.51 15.83 13.92
CA VAL A 90 -9.59 16.95 13.89
C VAL A 90 -10.30 18.27 14.17
N ALA A 91 -9.65 19.15 14.90
CA ALA A 91 -10.13 20.52 15.09
C ALA A 91 -9.70 21.37 13.89
N ILE A 92 -10.65 22.06 13.25
CA ILE A 92 -10.44 23.03 12.19
C ILE A 92 -11.03 24.36 12.67
N GLY A 93 -10.18 25.25 13.16
CA GLY A 93 -10.62 26.45 13.87
C GLY A 93 -11.39 26.11 15.15
N GLU A 94 -12.62 26.61 15.26
CA GLU A 94 -13.52 26.34 16.40
C GLU A 94 -14.43 25.12 16.17
N HIS A 95 -14.33 24.46 15.03
CA HIS A 95 -15.19 23.34 14.65
C HIS A 95 -14.42 22.01 14.67
N THR A 96 -15.15 20.92 14.91
CA THR A 96 -14.61 19.56 14.79
C THR A 96 -15.07 18.94 13.47
N LEU A 97 -14.11 18.42 12.70
CA LEU A 97 -14.35 17.62 11.51
C LEU A 97 -13.93 16.18 11.80
N THR A 98 -14.87 15.26 11.64
CA THR A 98 -14.62 13.82 11.71
C THR A 98 -14.57 13.28 10.28
N LEU A 99 -13.52 12.53 9.95
CA LEU A 99 -13.38 11.84 8.68
C LEU A 99 -13.37 10.34 8.93
N ARG A 100 -14.33 9.63 8.37
CA ARG A 100 -14.38 8.17 8.36
C ARG A 100 -13.93 7.65 7.01
N GLN A 101 -13.05 6.66 7.02
CA GLN A 101 -12.54 5.97 5.84
C GLN A 101 -12.97 4.51 5.91
N ASP A 102 -13.53 4.00 4.82
CA ASP A 102 -13.89 2.60 4.63
C ASP A 102 -13.37 2.07 3.29
N GLY A 103 -13.35 0.75 3.14
CA GLY A 103 -12.84 0.05 1.97
C GLY A 103 -11.85 -1.05 2.32
N ASN A 104 -11.61 -1.91 1.34
CA ASN A 104 -10.78 -3.11 1.47
C ASN A 104 -9.40 -2.92 0.82
N TYR A 105 -8.88 -1.69 0.83
CA TYR A 105 -7.52 -1.39 0.39
C TYR A 105 -6.50 -2.14 1.28
N PRO A 106 -5.43 -2.76 0.73
CA PRO A 106 -4.94 -2.69 -0.65
C PRO A 106 -5.45 -3.80 -1.59
N ARG A 107 -6.49 -4.56 -1.21
CA ARG A 107 -7.06 -5.61 -2.07
C ARG A 107 -7.95 -5.01 -3.16
N ASP A 108 -8.76 -4.02 -2.79
CA ASP A 108 -9.71 -3.37 -3.67
C ASP A 108 -9.29 -1.93 -4.02
N GLU A 109 -9.90 -1.41 -5.08
CA GLU A 109 -9.53 -0.14 -5.72
C GLU A 109 -10.34 1.05 -5.20
N VAL A 110 -11.42 0.77 -4.46
CA VAL A 110 -12.39 1.76 -3.99
C VAL A 110 -12.11 2.11 -2.53
N ILE A 111 -12.06 3.41 -2.27
CA ILE A 111 -11.99 4.00 -0.93
C ILE A 111 -13.17 4.95 -0.80
N ASP A 112 -13.99 4.73 0.23
CA ASP A 112 -15.08 5.61 0.60
C ASP A 112 -14.67 6.44 1.81
N LEU A 113 -14.80 7.76 1.71
CA LEU A 113 -14.58 8.69 2.80
C LEU A 113 -15.86 9.45 3.11
N GLU A 114 -16.23 9.54 4.38
CA GLU A 114 -17.40 10.27 4.84
C GLU A 114 -16.97 11.34 5.84
N VAL A 115 -17.49 12.56 5.64
CA VAL A 115 -17.26 13.68 6.54
C VAL A 115 -18.45 13.84 7.48
N CYS A 116 -18.19 13.87 8.77
CA CYS A 116 -19.17 14.17 9.81
C CYS A 116 -18.75 15.44 10.57
N CYS A 117 -19.66 16.39 10.73
CA CYS A 117 -19.40 17.64 11.44
C CYS A 117 -20.69 18.20 12.06
N GLU A 118 -20.59 18.84 13.22
CA GLU A 118 -21.76 19.38 13.94
C GLU A 118 -22.34 20.64 13.28
N ALA A 119 -21.48 21.42 12.62
CA ALA A 119 -21.83 22.60 11.85
C ALA A 119 -21.03 22.61 10.54
N PRO A 120 -21.46 23.35 9.51
CA PRO A 120 -20.71 23.45 8.26
C PRO A 120 -19.28 23.96 8.45
N VAL A 121 -18.26 23.19 8.03
CA VAL A 121 -16.85 23.54 8.23
C VAL A 121 -16.15 23.76 6.90
N LYS A 122 -15.46 24.89 6.73
CA LYS A 122 -14.58 25.10 5.58
C LYS A 122 -13.22 24.47 5.87
N ALA A 123 -12.88 23.41 5.13
CA ALA A 123 -11.63 22.69 5.28
C ALA A 123 -11.17 22.10 3.95
N THR A 124 -9.89 21.74 3.89
CA THR A 124 -9.32 21.01 2.77
C THR A 124 -9.06 19.56 3.15
N VAL A 125 -9.62 18.62 2.40
CA VAL A 125 -9.24 17.20 2.51
C VAL A 125 -8.28 16.89 1.36
N ALA A 126 -7.02 16.58 1.70
CA ALA A 126 -5.97 16.29 0.74
C ALA A 126 -5.75 14.77 0.65
N LEU A 127 -6.15 14.16 -0.47
CA LEU A 127 -6.05 12.72 -0.71
C LEU A 127 -4.75 12.40 -1.43
N ARG A 128 -3.89 11.53 -0.87
CA ARG A 128 -2.64 11.15 -1.55
C ARG A 128 -2.94 10.41 -2.84
N LEU A 129 -2.45 10.91 -3.97
CA LEU A 129 -2.42 10.17 -5.22
C LEU A 129 -1.17 9.27 -5.24
N PRO A 130 -1.31 7.92 -5.14
CA PRO A 130 -0.14 7.06 -5.12
C PRO A 130 0.59 7.09 -6.46
N ALA A 131 1.92 7.18 -6.44
CA ALA A 131 2.73 7.24 -7.66
C ALA A 131 2.59 6.02 -8.59
N TRP A 132 2.08 4.89 -8.08
CA TRP A 132 1.80 3.71 -8.89
C TRP A 132 0.49 3.82 -9.69
N CYS A 133 -0.36 4.81 -9.40
CA CYS A 133 -1.69 5.01 -9.97
C CYS A 133 -1.70 6.25 -10.89
N PRO A 134 -1.61 6.10 -12.22
CA PRO A 134 -1.55 7.22 -13.15
C PRO A 134 -2.92 7.86 -13.44
N ALA A 135 -4.00 7.09 -13.29
CA ALA A 135 -5.37 7.52 -13.52
C ALA A 135 -6.18 7.26 -12.24
N HIS A 136 -7.09 8.16 -11.90
CA HIS A 136 -7.92 8.07 -10.70
C HIS A 136 -9.30 8.64 -11.01
N VAL A 137 -10.30 8.24 -10.23
CA VAL A 137 -11.65 8.81 -10.29
C VAL A 137 -12.00 9.30 -8.90
N VAL A 138 -12.47 10.54 -8.80
CA VAL A 138 -13.05 11.08 -7.57
C VAL A 138 -14.49 11.45 -7.85
N THR A 139 -15.39 11.02 -6.98
CA THR A 139 -16.75 11.56 -6.94
C THR A 139 -17.04 12.15 -5.57
N LEU A 140 -17.90 13.14 -5.55
CA LEU A 140 -18.37 13.83 -4.36
C LEU A 140 -19.89 13.77 -4.35
N ASN A 141 -20.47 13.10 -3.36
CA ASN A 141 -21.90 12.84 -3.27
C ASN A 141 -22.49 12.22 -4.56
N GLY A 142 -21.70 11.36 -5.23
CA GLY A 142 -22.07 10.70 -6.48
C GLY A 142 -21.68 11.46 -7.76
N GLU A 143 -21.38 12.75 -7.67
CA GLU A 143 -21.04 13.58 -8.84
C GLU A 143 -19.53 13.55 -9.13
N PRO A 144 -19.09 13.40 -10.39
CA PRO A 144 -17.68 13.45 -10.76
C PRO A 144 -17.01 14.76 -10.36
N LEU A 145 -15.83 14.65 -9.72
CA LEU A 145 -15.03 15.79 -9.28
C LEU A 145 -13.66 15.74 -9.94
N THR A 146 -13.36 16.74 -10.77
CA THR A 146 -12.03 16.88 -11.39
C THR A 146 -11.11 17.69 -10.47
N LEU A 147 -9.94 17.13 -10.16
CA LEU A 147 -8.97 17.73 -9.25
C LEU A 147 -7.58 17.66 -9.85
N ASP A 148 -6.83 18.75 -9.75
CA ASP A 148 -5.42 18.75 -10.11
C ASP A 148 -4.57 18.18 -8.98
N ALA A 149 -3.69 17.24 -9.32
CA ALA A 149 -2.72 16.69 -8.40
C ALA A 149 -1.57 17.70 -8.19
N ARG A 150 -1.34 18.10 -6.93
CA ARG A 150 -0.22 18.95 -6.54
C ARG A 150 0.66 18.20 -5.55
N GLN A 151 1.93 18.02 -5.89
CA GLN A 151 2.91 17.32 -5.04
C GLN A 151 2.44 15.92 -4.58
N GLY A 152 1.68 15.21 -5.41
CA GLY A 152 1.17 13.87 -5.10
C GLY A 152 -0.10 13.83 -4.25
N TYR A 153 -0.83 14.94 -4.13
CA TYR A 153 -2.13 15.01 -3.44
C TYR A 153 -3.21 15.66 -4.31
N LEU A 154 -4.43 15.18 -4.18
CA LEU A 154 -5.66 15.76 -4.72
C LEU A 154 -6.32 16.59 -3.61
N TYR A 155 -6.52 17.88 -3.84
CA TYR A 155 -7.01 18.79 -2.80
C TYR A 155 -8.49 19.08 -2.99
N VAL A 156 -9.33 18.64 -2.06
CA VAL A 156 -10.76 18.95 -2.01
C VAL A 156 -10.99 20.07 -1.00
N CYS A 157 -10.95 21.32 -1.47
CA CYS A 157 -11.19 22.50 -0.64
C CYS A 157 -12.65 22.96 -0.80
N ARG A 158 -13.45 22.82 0.26
CA ARG A 158 -14.85 23.25 0.26
C ARG A 158 -15.38 23.50 1.66
N GLN A 159 -16.63 23.95 1.71
CA GLN A 159 -17.45 23.86 2.92
C GLN A 159 -18.09 22.48 2.96
N TRP A 160 -17.77 21.74 4.02
CA TRP A 160 -18.25 20.40 4.30
C TRP A 160 -19.53 20.45 5.13
N LEU A 161 -20.46 19.56 4.80
CA LEU A 161 -21.66 19.25 5.56
C LEU A 161 -21.56 17.82 6.08
N SER A 162 -22.23 17.54 7.19
CA SER A 162 -22.29 16.16 7.70
C SER A 162 -22.95 15.24 6.68
N GLY A 163 -22.33 14.09 6.42
CA GLY A 163 -22.77 13.13 5.41
C GLY A 163 -22.22 13.39 4.01
N ASP A 164 -21.40 14.43 3.80
CA ASP A 164 -20.66 14.58 2.54
C ASP A 164 -19.74 13.37 2.34
N GLY A 165 -19.90 12.69 1.20
CA GLY A 165 -19.15 11.50 0.84
C GLY A 165 -18.19 11.76 -0.32
N ILE A 166 -16.92 11.39 -0.15
CA ILE A 166 -15.94 11.33 -1.21
C ILE A 166 -15.70 9.86 -1.55
N ARG A 167 -15.85 9.49 -2.82
CA ARG A 167 -15.42 8.18 -3.31
C ARG A 167 -14.19 8.36 -4.17
N LEU A 168 -13.13 7.65 -3.81
CA LEU A 168 -11.88 7.62 -4.56
C LEU A 168 -11.69 6.22 -5.14
N ILE A 169 -11.52 6.15 -6.46
CA ILE A 169 -11.15 4.91 -7.16
C ILE A 169 -9.73 5.05 -7.66
N LEU A 170 -8.88 4.12 -7.24
CA LEU A 170 -7.47 4.01 -7.63
C LEU A 170 -7.27 2.69 -8.40
N PRO A 171 -7.45 2.69 -9.73
CA PRO A 171 -7.26 1.50 -10.56
C PRO A 171 -5.93 0.79 -10.27
N MET A 172 -6.00 -0.52 -10.00
CA MET A 172 -4.85 -1.36 -9.65
C MET A 172 -4.65 -2.46 -10.70
N PRO A 173 -4.24 -2.11 -11.94
CA PRO A 173 -3.84 -3.12 -12.90
C PRO A 173 -2.58 -3.84 -12.43
N VAL A 174 -2.39 -5.08 -12.90
CA VAL A 174 -1.12 -5.78 -12.73
C VAL A 174 -0.06 -5.07 -13.57
N ARG A 175 1.04 -4.67 -12.92
CA ARG A 175 2.15 -3.96 -13.55
C ARG A 175 3.39 -4.83 -13.59
N ARG A 176 4.06 -4.83 -14.75
CA ARG A 176 5.43 -5.34 -14.92
C ARG A 176 6.41 -4.21 -14.61
N VAL A 177 7.12 -4.32 -13.50
CA VAL A 177 8.06 -3.30 -13.01
C VAL A 177 9.48 -3.70 -13.41
N ARG A 178 10.21 -2.76 -14.01
CA ARG A 178 11.64 -2.91 -14.34
C ARG A 178 12.46 -1.95 -13.49
N SER A 179 13.64 -2.40 -13.06
CA SER A 179 14.61 -1.52 -12.41
C SER A 179 15.37 -0.68 -13.45
N ASN A 180 16.06 0.35 -12.95
CA ASN A 180 17.07 1.04 -13.73
C ASN A 180 18.10 0.03 -14.29
N PRO A 181 18.55 0.15 -15.55
CA PRO A 181 19.53 -0.76 -16.17
C PRO A 181 20.86 -0.89 -15.42
N LEU A 182 21.23 0.10 -14.59
CA LEU A 182 22.44 0.05 -13.77
C LEU A 182 22.34 -0.94 -12.61
N VAL A 183 21.13 -1.42 -12.27
CA VAL A 183 20.91 -2.46 -11.25
C VAL A 183 21.18 -3.84 -11.88
N ARG A 184 22.45 -4.24 -11.88
CA ARG A 184 22.94 -5.46 -12.56
C ARG A 184 22.19 -6.74 -12.19
N HIS A 185 21.85 -6.91 -10.91
CA HIS A 185 21.16 -8.10 -10.39
C HIS A 185 19.77 -8.33 -11.00
N ASN A 186 19.15 -7.27 -11.55
CA ASN A 186 17.81 -7.32 -12.12
C ASN A 186 17.82 -7.23 -13.65
N ARG A 187 18.99 -7.29 -14.30
CA ARG A 187 19.07 -7.21 -15.77
C ARG A 187 18.31 -8.38 -16.40
N GLY A 188 17.38 -8.08 -17.31
CA GLY A 188 16.53 -9.09 -17.94
C GLY A 188 15.42 -9.64 -17.03
N LYS A 189 15.34 -9.21 -15.76
CA LYS A 189 14.31 -9.60 -14.81
C LYS A 189 13.21 -8.53 -14.74
N LEU A 190 12.03 -8.93 -14.26
CA LEU A 190 10.91 -8.04 -13.95
C LEU A 190 10.29 -8.45 -12.61
N ALA A 191 9.61 -7.50 -11.96
CA ALA A 191 8.75 -7.77 -10.81
C ALA A 191 7.28 -7.53 -11.19
N LEU A 192 6.37 -8.19 -10.50
CA LEU A 192 4.93 -7.94 -10.61
C LEU A 192 4.49 -7.06 -9.45
N GLN A 193 3.67 -6.06 -9.73
CA GLN A 193 3.08 -5.19 -8.70
C GLN A 193 1.61 -4.95 -9.02
N ARG A 194 0.73 -5.03 -8.02
CA ARG A 194 -0.67 -4.60 -8.12
C ARG A 194 -0.96 -3.64 -6.97
N GLY A 195 -1.38 -2.41 -7.30
CA GLY A 195 -1.52 -1.36 -6.30
C GLY A 195 -0.21 -1.14 -5.52
N PRO A 196 -0.23 -1.09 -4.18
CA PRO A 196 0.98 -0.96 -3.36
C PRO A 196 1.71 -2.29 -3.11
N LEU A 197 1.17 -3.43 -3.54
CA LEU A 197 1.69 -4.77 -3.26
C LEU A 197 2.65 -5.24 -4.37
N VAL A 198 3.87 -5.60 -3.99
CA VAL A 198 4.85 -6.30 -4.82
C VAL A 198 4.65 -7.79 -4.62
N TYR A 199 4.51 -8.53 -5.71
CA TYR A 199 4.24 -9.96 -5.69
C TYR A 199 5.55 -10.75 -5.80
N CYS A 200 5.52 -11.97 -5.29
CA CYS A 200 6.56 -12.97 -5.45
C CYS A 200 5.95 -14.29 -5.90
N LEU A 201 6.81 -15.24 -6.28
CA LEU A 201 6.41 -16.56 -6.72
C LEU A 201 7.06 -17.57 -5.78
N GLU A 202 6.23 -18.38 -5.11
CA GLU A 202 6.71 -19.41 -4.19
C GLU A 202 6.69 -20.79 -4.85
N GLN A 203 7.61 -21.65 -4.41
CA GLN A 203 7.72 -23.04 -4.89
C GLN A 203 6.43 -23.83 -4.64
N ALA A 204 5.69 -23.52 -3.56
CA ALA A 204 4.45 -24.20 -3.21
C ALA A 204 3.39 -24.10 -4.33
N ASP A 205 3.32 -22.95 -5.03
CA ASP A 205 2.34 -22.71 -6.08
C ASP A 205 2.86 -23.01 -7.49
N ASN A 206 4.19 -23.05 -7.67
CA ASN A 206 4.82 -23.07 -8.99
C ASN A 206 5.71 -24.30 -9.26
N GLY A 207 5.93 -25.15 -8.25
CA GLY A 207 6.84 -26.29 -8.31
C GLY A 207 8.33 -25.91 -8.18
N ALA A 208 9.19 -26.92 -8.02
CA ALA A 208 10.65 -26.74 -7.95
C ALA A 208 11.27 -26.66 -9.36
N ASN A 209 12.37 -25.92 -9.49
CA ASN A 209 13.22 -25.86 -10.69
C ASN A 209 12.50 -25.52 -12.01
N ARG A 210 12.33 -24.22 -12.24
CA ARG A 210 12.42 -23.66 -13.59
C ARG A 210 13.63 -22.72 -13.53
N GLY A 211 14.64 -22.93 -14.36
CA GLY A 211 15.93 -22.21 -14.27
C GLY A 211 15.75 -20.68 -14.34
N GLU A 212 16.83 -19.91 -14.09
CA GLU A 212 16.81 -18.46 -14.34
C GLU A 212 16.36 -18.18 -15.79
N GLY A 213 15.10 -17.74 -15.96
CA GLY A 213 14.50 -17.43 -17.28
C GLY A 213 13.33 -18.29 -17.75
N GLU A 214 12.90 -19.31 -17.00
CA GLU A 214 11.85 -20.25 -17.46
C GLU A 214 10.44 -20.02 -16.87
N MET A 215 10.25 -18.93 -16.11
CA MET A 215 8.97 -18.65 -15.49
C MET A 215 8.09 -17.80 -16.42
N ARG A 216 7.10 -18.44 -17.04
CA ARG A 216 6.07 -17.77 -17.83
C ARG A 216 4.96 -17.30 -16.90
N VAL A 217 4.87 -15.99 -16.69
CA VAL A 217 3.73 -15.37 -16.01
C VAL A 217 2.76 -14.88 -17.08
N TRP A 218 1.59 -15.50 -17.13
CA TRP A 218 0.45 -15.00 -17.90
C TRP A 218 -0.23 -13.91 -17.08
N VAL A 219 -0.31 -12.71 -17.65
CA VAL A 219 -1.16 -11.65 -17.13
C VAL A 219 -2.21 -11.49 -18.21
N ASP A 220 -3.42 -11.97 -17.94
CA ASP A 220 -4.55 -11.69 -18.84
C ASP A 220 -4.76 -10.18 -18.80
N GLU A 221 -4.55 -9.52 -19.94
CA GLU A 221 -4.96 -8.13 -20.10
C GLU A 221 -6.49 -8.16 -20.07
N ALA A 222 -7.09 -7.69 -18.97
CA ALA A 222 -8.52 -7.44 -18.95
C ALA A 222 -8.82 -6.50 -20.12
N GLU A 223 -9.63 -6.97 -21.07
CA GLU A 223 -10.09 -6.15 -22.18
C GLU A 223 -10.67 -4.86 -21.60
N PRO A 224 -10.35 -3.67 -22.16
CA PRO A 224 -11.08 -2.47 -21.79
C PRO A 224 -12.55 -2.78 -22.00
N ALA A 225 -13.38 -2.51 -20.99
CA ALA A 225 -14.82 -2.67 -21.09
C ALA A 225 -15.32 -1.83 -22.27
N THR A 226 -15.37 -2.43 -23.45
CA THR A 226 -16.03 -1.86 -24.61
C THR A 226 -17.50 -1.86 -24.24
N GLY A 227 -18.05 -0.66 -24.10
CA GLY A 227 -19.48 -0.45 -23.95
C GLY A 227 -20.22 -1.32 -24.97
N ARG A 228 -21.19 -2.07 -24.48
CA ARG A 228 -22.26 -2.56 -25.33
C ARG A 228 -23.45 -1.63 -25.11
N ASP A 229 -23.89 -1.12 -26.25
CA ASP A 229 -25.07 -0.29 -26.48
C ASP A 229 -26.36 -0.86 -25.86
#